data_AF-A0A9D5KB61-F1
#
_entry.id   AF-A0A9D5KB61-F1
#
_cell.length_a   1.000
_cell.length_b   1.000
_cell.length_c   1.000
_cell.angle_alpha   90.00
_cell.angle_beta   90.00
_cell.angle_gamma   90.00
#
_symmetry.space_group_name_H-M   'P 1'
#
loop_
_entity.id
_entity.type
_entity.pdbx_description
1 polymer ?
#
loop_
_entity_poly.entity_id
_entity_poly.type
_entity_poly.pdbx_seq_one_letter_code
_entity_poly.pdbx_strand_id
1 'polypeptide(L)'
;MAGTGGFGCVNTNGLRKHIKEELMKKVICKVVGGQCNQGFHKPGDEYVIGDLTPEGICTSAFASIFPLILTLQTGGKFFWEKDNKITRAACPDDDGVIFEIRPKE
;
A
#
# COMPACT_ATOMS: atom_id res chain seq x y z
N MET A 1 9.55 13.36 -51.68
CA MET A 1 8.27 12.84 -51.19
C MET A 1 8.50 12.30 -49.78
N ALA A 2 8.17 13.07 -48.75
CA ALA A 2 8.30 12.65 -47.36
C ALA A 2 7.10 11.78 -46.99
N GLY A 3 7.35 10.51 -46.63
CA GLY A 3 6.31 9.57 -46.22
C GLY A 3 5.73 9.97 -44.87
N THR A 4 4.41 10.10 -44.81
CA THR A 4 3.65 10.28 -43.57
C THR A 4 3.64 8.96 -42.79
N GLY A 5 4.64 8.75 -41.94
CA GLY A 5 4.65 7.68 -40.96
C GLY A 5 3.57 7.94 -39.90
N GLY A 6 2.39 7.37 -40.10
CA GLY A 6 1.33 7.39 -39.11
C GLY A 6 1.76 6.65 -37.85
N PHE A 7 1.81 7.35 -36.71
CA PHE A 7 1.86 6.72 -35.40
C PHE A 7 0.55 5.96 -35.18
N GLY A 8 0.55 4.68 -35.52
CA GLY A 8 -0.56 3.79 -35.17
C GLY A 8 -0.69 3.71 -33.66
N CYS A 9 -1.90 3.95 -33.13
CA CYS A 9 -2.22 3.65 -31.73
C CYS A 9 -1.88 2.17 -31.46
N VAL A 10 -0.88 1.93 -30.62
CA VAL A 10 -0.51 0.60 -30.17
C VAL A 10 -1.71 0.02 -29.42
N ASN A 11 -2.20 -1.15 -29.84
CA ASN A 11 -3.32 -1.83 -29.20
C ASN A 11 -2.90 -2.34 -27.81
N THR A 12 -3.23 -1.59 -26.76
CA THR A 12 -2.84 -1.88 -25.36
C THR A 12 -3.67 -2.99 -24.70
N ASN A 13 -4.67 -3.54 -25.39
CA ASN A 13 -5.56 -4.56 -24.80
C ASN A 13 -4.84 -5.88 -24.46
N GLY A 14 -3.76 -6.22 -25.16
CA GLY A 14 -2.92 -7.39 -24.86
C GLY A 14 -1.98 -7.18 -23.67
N LEU A 15 -1.44 -5.97 -23.51
CA LEU A 15 -0.56 -5.60 -22.40
C LEU A 15 -1.32 -5.60 -21.06
N ARG A 16 -2.58 -5.17 -21.08
CA ARG A 16 -3.45 -5.12 -19.89
C ARG A 16 -3.78 -6.50 -19.31
N LYS A 17 -3.68 -7.58 -20.11
CA LYS A 17 -3.95 -8.95 -19.62
C LYS A 17 -2.77 -9.53 -18.84
N HIS A 18 -1.53 -9.33 -19.29
CA HIS A 18 -0.34 -9.81 -18.56
C HIS A 18 -0.13 -9.06 -17.23
N ILE A 19 -0.51 -7.78 -17.15
CA ILE A 19 -0.44 -6.99 -15.90
C ILE A 19 -1.35 -7.58 -14.79
N LYS A 20 -2.42 -8.30 -15.14
CA LYS A 20 -3.34 -8.87 -14.13
C LYS A 20 -2.73 -10.05 -13.35
N GLU A 21 -1.72 -10.73 -13.90
CA GLU A 21 -1.04 -11.85 -13.21
C GLU A 21 0.15 -11.39 -12.36
N GLU A 22 0.64 -10.16 -12.55
CA GLU A 22 1.76 -9.54 -11.83
C GLU A 22 1.29 -8.42 -10.87
N LEU A 23 0.09 -8.54 -10.30
CA LEU A 23 -0.43 -7.56 -9.33
C LEU A 23 0.31 -7.69 -7.99
N MET A 24 0.59 -6.56 -7.34
CA MET A 24 1.24 -6.55 -6.04
C MET A 24 0.41 -7.34 -5.02
N LYS A 25 1.09 -8.08 -4.14
CA LYS A 25 0.40 -8.79 -3.05
C LYS A 25 -0.40 -7.79 -2.23
N LYS A 26 -1.60 -8.18 -1.81
CA LYS A 26 -2.40 -7.33 -0.94
C LYS A 26 -1.83 -7.34 0.47
N VAL A 27 -1.96 -6.22 1.16
CA VAL A 27 -1.54 -6.02 2.54
C VAL A 27 -2.72 -5.48 3.33
N ILE A 28 -2.85 -5.89 4.58
CA ILE A 28 -3.80 -5.34 5.54
C ILE A 28 -3.04 -4.40 6.47
N CYS A 29 -3.50 -3.17 6.57
CA CYS A 29 -3.05 -2.20 7.56
C CYS A 29 -4.17 -2.02 8.59
N LYS A 30 -3.91 -2.36 9.85
CA LYS A 30 -4.88 -2.28 10.95
C LYS A 30 -4.43 -1.28 12.00
N VAL A 31 -5.33 -0.43 12.47
CA VAL A 31 -5.07 0.40 13.64
C VAL A 31 -5.22 -0.43 14.90
N VAL A 32 -4.13 -0.61 15.66
CA VAL A 32 -4.10 -1.45 16.86
C VAL A 32 -4.06 -0.65 18.17
N GLY A 33 -3.81 0.66 18.10
CA GLY A 33 -3.76 1.51 19.28
C GLY A 33 -3.48 2.97 18.95
N GLY A 34 -3.26 3.77 20.00
CA GLY A 34 -3.06 5.21 19.91
C GLY A 34 -4.35 5.99 19.64
N GLN A 35 -4.21 7.30 19.47
CA GLN A 35 -5.31 8.23 19.23
C GLN A 35 -4.95 9.12 18.05
N CYS A 36 -5.87 9.31 17.10
CA CYS A 36 -5.64 10.20 15.97
C CYS A 36 -5.98 11.64 16.36
N ASN A 37 -5.02 12.56 16.25
CA ASN A 37 -5.22 13.98 16.54
C ASN A 37 -6.31 14.63 15.66
N GLN A 38 -6.44 14.19 14.40
CA GLN A 38 -7.44 14.70 13.45
C GLN A 38 -8.79 13.97 13.53
N GLY A 39 -8.90 12.90 14.31
CA GLY A 39 -10.12 12.10 14.44
C GLY A 39 -10.51 11.26 13.21
N PHE A 40 -9.63 11.12 12.22
CA PHE A 40 -9.90 10.33 11.01
C PHE A 40 -9.79 8.81 11.22
N HIS A 41 -8.99 8.38 12.20
CA HIS A 41 -8.66 6.98 12.42
C HIS A 41 -8.87 6.60 13.88
N LYS A 42 -9.33 5.37 14.13
CA LYS A 42 -9.52 4.81 15.46
C LYS A 42 -9.04 3.35 15.54
N PRO A 43 -8.67 2.86 16.74
CA PRO A 43 -8.37 1.44 16.95
C PRO A 43 -9.49 0.54 16.43
N GLY A 44 -9.09 -0.47 15.65
CA GLY A 44 -10.00 -1.40 14.97
C GLY A 44 -10.23 -1.09 13.49
N ASP A 45 -9.89 0.10 12.99
CA ASP A 45 -9.97 0.40 11.56
C ASP A 45 -9.00 -0.49 10.76
N GLU A 46 -9.43 -0.97 9.61
CA GLU A 46 -8.65 -1.84 8.72
C GLU A 46 -8.71 -1.36 7.27
N TYR A 47 -7.56 -1.29 6.62
CA TYR A 47 -7.40 -0.88 5.24
C TYR A 47 -6.76 -2.01 4.43
N VAL A 48 -7.41 -2.43 3.35
CA VAL A 48 -6.85 -3.42 2.41
C VAL A 48 -6.16 -2.67 1.27
N ILE A 49 -4.85 -2.87 1.16
CA ILE A 49 -3.98 -2.12 0.25
C ILE A 49 -3.48 -3.06 -0.84
N GLY A 50 -3.76 -2.69 -2.08
CA GLY A 50 -3.28 -3.38 -3.29
C GLY A 50 -2.43 -2.43 -4.12
N ASP A 51 -2.69 -2.37 -5.43
CA ASP A 51 -1.96 -1.49 -6.34
C ASP A 51 -2.35 -0.01 -6.22
N LEU A 52 -3.49 0.26 -5.59
CA LEU A 52 -4.02 1.61 -5.38
C LEU A 52 -4.10 1.92 -3.89
N THR A 53 -3.94 3.20 -3.57
CA THR A 53 -4.16 3.73 -2.22
C THR A 53 -5.61 3.45 -1.79
N PRO A 54 -5.83 2.87 -0.61
CA PRO A 54 -7.19 2.64 -0.12
C PRO A 54 -7.87 3.97 0.20
N GLU A 55 -9.19 4.01 0.09
CA GLU A 55 -9.98 5.12 0.62
C GLU A 55 -10.00 5.11 2.15
N GLY A 56 -10.21 6.29 2.75
CA GLY A 56 -10.41 6.42 4.21
C GLY A 56 -9.14 6.49 5.05
N ILE A 57 -7.95 6.25 4.50
CA ILE A 57 -6.67 6.56 5.17
C ILE A 57 -6.21 7.98 4.84
N CYS A 58 -5.74 8.75 5.83
CA CYS A 58 -5.20 10.07 5.56
C CYS A 58 -3.85 9.97 4.82
N THR A 59 -3.53 10.97 4.02
CA THR A 59 -2.33 10.97 3.17
C THR A 59 -1.03 10.96 3.99
N SER A 60 -1.02 11.64 5.14
CA SER A 60 0.14 11.67 6.07
C SER A 60 0.44 10.30 6.64
N ALA A 61 -0.58 9.63 7.19
CA ALA A 61 -0.45 8.26 7.70
C ALA A 61 -0.01 7.31 6.59
N PHE A 62 -0.67 7.34 5.42
CA PHE A 62 -0.30 6.47 4.30
C PHE A 62 1.15 6.68 3.85
N ALA A 63 1.61 7.92 3.69
CA ALA A 63 2.97 8.22 3.30
C ALA A 63 4.00 7.66 4.29
N SER A 64 3.72 7.72 5.59
CA SER A 64 4.63 7.21 6.64
C SER A 64 4.79 5.68 6.61
N ILE A 65 3.72 4.95 6.29
CA ILE A 65 3.72 3.48 6.29
C ILE A 65 3.97 2.86 4.91
N PHE A 66 3.95 3.67 3.84
CA PHE A 66 4.08 3.21 2.46
C PHE A 66 5.35 2.38 2.19
N PRO A 67 6.55 2.74 2.68
CA PRO A 67 7.75 1.91 2.47
C PRO A 67 7.62 0.51 3.07
N LEU A 68 6.91 0.39 4.20
CA LEU A 68 6.69 -0.89 4.87
C LEU A 68 5.67 -1.75 4.11
N ILE A 69 4.60 -1.12 3.63
CA ILE A 69 3.64 -1.76 2.74
C ILE A 69 4.36 -2.31 1.52
N LEU A 70 5.13 -1.48 0.80
CA LEU A 70 5.83 -1.87 -0.41
C LEU A 70 6.80 -3.04 -0.17
N THR A 71 7.50 -3.03 0.97
CA THR A 71 8.37 -4.14 1.38
C THR A 71 7.58 -5.45 1.47
N LEU A 72 6.40 -5.46 2.11
CA LEU A 72 5.58 -6.66 2.23
C LEU A 72 4.91 -7.05 0.90
N GLN A 73 4.48 -6.08 0.09
CA GLN A 73 3.89 -6.30 -1.23
C GLN A 73 4.86 -7.02 -2.18
N THR A 74 6.15 -6.71 -2.08
CA THR A 74 7.24 -7.33 -2.85
C THR A 74 7.78 -8.62 -2.23
N GLY A 75 7.22 -9.07 -1.11
CA GLY A 75 7.64 -10.29 -0.42
C GLY A 75 8.89 -10.14 0.47
N GLY A 76 9.32 -8.90 0.71
CA GLY A 76 10.32 -8.56 1.72
C GLY A 76 9.85 -8.90 3.14
N LYS A 77 10.80 -8.84 4.07
CA LYS A 77 10.64 -9.25 5.46
C LYS A 77 11.43 -8.33 6.39
N PHE A 78 10.95 -8.15 7.61
CA PHE A 78 11.62 -7.34 8.64
C PHE A 78 12.35 -8.26 9.62
N PHE A 79 13.67 -8.20 9.66
CA PHE A 79 14.48 -9.14 10.47
C PHE A 79 14.43 -8.87 11.98
N TRP A 80 13.97 -7.68 12.37
CA TRP A 80 13.85 -7.26 13.77
C TRP A 80 12.50 -7.61 14.40
N GLU A 81 11.53 -8.07 13.61
CA GLU A 81 10.20 -8.45 14.08
C GLU A 81 10.19 -9.90 14.56
N LYS A 82 9.31 -10.23 15.52
CA LYS A 82 9.15 -11.63 15.98
C LYS A 82 8.53 -12.51 14.90
N ASP A 83 7.55 -11.95 14.18
CA ASP A 83 7.04 -12.51 12.93
C ASP A 83 7.54 -11.63 11.80
N ASN A 84 8.48 -12.15 11.01
CA ASN A 84 9.15 -11.40 9.95
C ASN A 84 8.21 -10.87 8.85
N LYS A 85 6.92 -11.26 8.85
CA LYS A 85 5.89 -10.78 7.92
C LYS A 85 4.98 -9.70 8.51
N ILE A 86 5.08 -9.40 9.80
CA ILE A 86 4.26 -8.39 10.47
C ILE A 86 5.19 -7.28 10.90
N THR A 87 4.79 -6.02 10.71
CA THR A 87 5.50 -4.89 11.31
C THR A 87 4.55 -3.86 11.87
N ARG A 88 5.06 -3.02 12.76
CA ARG A 88 4.31 -1.93 13.38
C ARG A 88 4.99 -0.59 13.13
N ALA A 89 4.17 0.42 12.83
CA ALA A 89 4.62 1.79 12.64
C ALA A 89 3.62 2.77 13.22
N ALA A 90 4.11 3.90 13.70
CA ALA A 90 3.28 4.98 14.20
C ALA A 90 2.94 5.97 13.07
N CYS A 91 1.76 6.61 13.19
CA CYS A 91 1.44 7.85 12.49
C CYS A 91 2.52 8.91 12.77
N PRO A 92 2.86 9.78 11.80
CA PRO A 92 3.92 10.79 11.98
C PRO A 92 3.52 11.97 12.90
N ASP A 93 2.25 12.05 13.30
CA ASP A 93 1.77 13.02 14.29
C ASP A 93 2.26 12.64 15.70
N ASP A 94 2.51 13.65 16.56
CA ASP A 94 3.06 13.48 17.93
C ASP A 94 2.28 12.43 18.75
N ASP A 95 0.97 12.63 18.89
CA ASP A 95 0.03 11.63 19.39
C ASP A 95 -0.59 10.92 18.20
N GLY A 96 0.06 9.82 17.81
CA GLY A 96 -0.26 9.04 16.62
C GLY A 96 -0.96 7.72 16.91
N VAL A 97 -1.80 7.28 15.99
CA VAL A 97 -2.26 5.89 15.95
C VAL A 97 -1.11 4.94 15.59
N ILE A 98 -1.21 3.69 16.03
CA ILE A 98 -0.25 2.63 15.72
C ILE A 98 -0.88 1.69 14.70
N PHE A 99 -0.20 1.52 13.57
CA PHE A 99 -0.58 0.60 12.51
C PHE A 99 0.16 -0.72 12.66
N GLU A 100 -0.55 -1.83 12.56
CA GLU A 100 -0.01 -3.15 12.31
C GLU A 100 -0.23 -3.50 10.83
N ILE A 101 0.85 -3.89 10.16
CA ILE A 101 0.88 -4.12 8.72
C ILE A 101 1.28 -5.57 8.46
N ARG A 102 0.46 -6.29 7.69
CA ARG A 102 0.66 -7.72 7.39
C ARG A 102 0.21 -8.08 5.97
N PRO A 103 0.83 -9.06 5.29
CA PRO A 103 0.31 -9.62 4.06
C PRO A 103 -1.13 -10.09 4.22
N LYS A 104 -1.94 -9.90 3.19
CA LYS A 104 -3.26 -10.53 3.07
C LYS A 104 -3.05 -11.94 2.52
N GLU A 105 -3.56 -12.94 3.25
CA GLU A 105 -3.58 -14.35 2.81
C GLU A 105 -4.41 -14.54 1.54
#